data_AF-A0AAD7Z397-F1
#
_entry.id   AF-A0AAD7Z397-F1
#
_cell.length_a   1.000
_cell.length_b   1.000
_cell.length_c   1.000
_cell.angle_alpha   90.00
_cell.angle_beta   90.00
_cell.angle_gamma   90.00
#
_symmetry.space_group_name_H-M   'P 1'
#
loop_
_entity.id
_entity.type
_entity.pdbx_description
1 polymer ?
#
loop_
_entity_poly.entity_id
_entity_poly.type
_entity_poly.pdbx_seq_one_letter_code
_entity_poly.pdbx_strand_id
1 'polypeptide(L)'
;MAAPNSQALKLYKTLLRESQKFHSYNFRLYALRRIRDEFRENKSLTDSAKISEAIKKASDNLEIVKRQVVVGNLYTAEKLVIEKKAERDLSSHLEKS
;
A
#
# COMPACT_ATOMS: atom_id res chain seq x y z
N MET A 1 -8.05 25.48 -8.86
CA MET A 1 -7.85 24.58 -7.70
C MET A 1 -8.10 23.15 -8.16
N ALA A 2 -7.14 22.24 -8.02
CA ALA A 2 -7.31 20.84 -8.43
C ALA A 2 -8.46 20.21 -7.62
N ALA A 3 -9.40 19.54 -8.29
CA ALA A 3 -10.55 18.95 -7.60
C ALA A 3 -10.08 17.97 -6.51
N PRO A 4 -10.67 17.98 -5.31
CA PRO A 4 -10.25 17.12 -4.18
C PRO A 4 -10.20 15.63 -4.57
N ASN A 5 -11.05 15.20 -5.50
CA ASN A 5 -11.06 13.84 -6.05
C ASN A 5 -9.77 13.47 -6.81
N SER A 6 -9.15 14.41 -7.52
CA SER A 6 -7.92 14.16 -8.29
C SER A 6 -6.70 13.96 -7.38
N GLN A 7 -6.62 14.73 -6.29
CA GLN A 7 -5.56 14.60 -5.29
C GLN A 7 -5.70 13.30 -4.50
N ALA A 8 -6.91 12.97 -4.04
CA ALA A 8 -7.18 11.73 -3.31
C ALA A 8 -6.80 10.50 -4.14
N LEU A 9 -7.14 10.47 -5.44
CA LEU A 9 -6.78 9.36 -6.33
C LEU A 9 -5.27 9.24 -6.56
N LYS A 10 -4.56 10.37 -6.73
CA LYS A 10 -3.10 10.38 -6.86
C LYS A 10 -2.44 9.85 -5.59
N LEU A 11 -2.93 10.27 -4.42
CA LEU A 11 -2.42 9.84 -3.13
C LEU A 11 -2.68 8.34 -2.90
N TYR A 12 -3.88 7.85 -3.19
CA TYR A 12 -4.22 6.44 -3.15
C TYR A 12 -3.27 5.57 -3.99
N LYS A 13 -3.08 5.92 -5.26
CA LYS A 13 -2.16 5.20 -6.16
C LYS A 13 -0.72 5.24 -5.65
N THR A 14 -0.32 6.32 -5.00
CA THR A 14 1.04 6.48 -4.46
C THR A 14 1.22 5.61 -3.21
N LEU A 15 0.27 5.64 -2.29
CA LEU A 15 0.25 4.77 -1.10
C LEU A 15 0.30 3.28 -1.46
N LEU A 16 -0.48 2.84 -2.46
CA LEU A 16 -0.44 1.46 -2.93
C LEU A 16 0.94 1.09 -3.51
N ARG A 17 1.52 1.97 -4.33
CA ARG A 17 2.84 1.74 -4.94
C ARG A 17 3.95 1.68 -3.90
N GLU A 18 3.96 2.59 -2.92
CA GLU A 18 4.95 2.55 -1.84
C GLU A 18 4.75 1.32 -0.94
N SER A 19 3.51 0.93 -0.65
CA SER A 19 3.22 -0.24 0.18
C SER A 19 3.61 -1.56 -0.48
N GLN A 20 3.63 -1.64 -1.81
CA GLN A 20 4.14 -2.83 -2.52
C GLN A 20 5.64 -3.04 -2.31
N LYS A 21 6.39 -2.00 -1.94
CA LYS A 21 7.85 -2.08 -1.75
C LYS A 21 8.25 -2.68 -0.41
N PHE A 22 7.32 -2.94 0.50
CA PHE A 22 7.62 -3.67 1.74
C PHE A 22 8.17 -5.05 1.41
N HIS A 23 9.36 -5.39 1.92
CA HIS A 23 9.92 -6.73 1.79
C HIS A 23 9.08 -7.78 2.54
N SER A 24 8.67 -7.46 3.77
CA SER A 24 7.82 -8.35 4.59
C SER A 24 6.43 -8.54 3.98
N TYR A 25 6.07 -9.80 3.72
CA TYR A 25 4.75 -10.22 3.24
C TYR A 25 3.60 -9.64 4.07
N ASN A 26 3.71 -9.80 5.39
CA ASN A 26 2.64 -9.43 6.32
C ASN A 26 2.40 -7.92 6.28
N PHE A 27 3.47 -7.12 6.28
CA PHE A 27 3.36 -5.67 6.22
C PHE A 27 2.85 -5.20 4.86
N ARG A 28 3.35 -5.78 3.76
CA ARG A 28 2.89 -5.50 2.41
C ARG A 28 1.39 -5.74 2.27
N LEU A 29 0.89 -6.91 2.66
CA LEU A 29 -0.53 -7.23 2.56
C LEU A 29 -1.40 -6.41 3.51
N TYR A 30 -0.97 -6.23 4.76
CA TYR A 30 -1.70 -5.42 5.73
C TYR A 30 -1.85 -3.98 5.24
N ALA A 31 -0.76 -3.34 4.80
CA ALA A 31 -0.78 -1.97 4.32
C ALA A 31 -1.70 -1.83 3.10
N LEU A 32 -1.57 -2.73 2.10
CA LEU A 32 -2.43 -2.71 0.91
C LEU A 32 -3.91 -2.87 1.25
N ARG A 33 -4.24 -3.79 2.16
CA ARG A 33 -5.62 -3.98 2.63
C ARG A 33 -6.12 -2.73 3.35
N ARG A 34 -5.36 -2.24 4.33
CA ARG A 34 -5.76 -1.09 5.15
C ARG A 34 -5.97 0.18 4.32
N ILE A 35 -5.09 0.44 3.35
CA ILE A 35 -5.23 1.58 2.43
C ILE A 35 -6.50 1.44 1.58
N ARG A 36 -6.79 0.26 1.05
CA ARG A 36 -8.03 0.03 0.27
C ARG A 36 -9.28 0.25 1.11
N ASP A 37 -9.29 -0.29 2.33
CA ASP A 37 -10.43 -0.18 3.24
C ASP A 37 -10.66 1.29 3.63
N GLU A 38 -9.61 2.00 4.06
CA GLU A 38 -9.71 3.39 4.50
C GLU A 38 -10.14 4.34 3.37
N PHE A 39 -9.70 4.13 2.12
CA PHE A 39 -10.18 4.91 0.98
C PHE A 39 -11.61 4.55 0.56
N ARG A 40 -12.03 3.29 0.75
CA ARG A 40 -13.39 2.85 0.47
C ARG A 40 -14.38 3.39 1.50
N GLU A 41 -14.03 3.34 2.78
CA GLU A 41 -14.80 3.89 3.90
C GLU A 41 -15.04 5.40 3.70
N ASN A 42 -14.04 6.13 3.24
CA ASN A 42 -14.12 7.58 3.04
C ASN A 42 -14.71 8.02 1.67
N LYS A 43 -15.10 7.08 0.81
CA LYS A 43 -15.56 7.38 -0.57
C LYS A 43 -16.83 8.24 -0.59
N SER A 44 -17.72 8.07 0.40
CA SER A 44 -19.00 8.78 0.50
C SER A 44 -18.93 10.06 1.33
N LEU A 45 -17.74 10.47 1.79
CA LEU A 45 -17.61 11.74 2.49
C LEU A 45 -17.91 12.91 1.55
N THR A 46 -18.80 13.78 2.00
CA THR A 46 -19.21 15.01 1.29
C THR A 46 -18.75 16.27 2.02
N ASP A 47 -18.46 16.16 3.32
CA ASP A 47 -17.96 17.25 4.15
C ASP A 47 -16.51 17.60 3.79
N SER A 48 -16.31 18.81 3.28
CA SER A 48 -15.01 19.30 2.82
C SER A 48 -13.95 19.34 3.91
N ALA A 49 -14.32 19.60 5.17
CA ALA A 49 -13.38 19.61 6.29
C ALA A 49 -12.86 18.20 6.57
N LYS A 50 -13.77 17.22 6.63
CA LYS A 50 -13.41 15.80 6.84
C LYS A 50 -12.60 15.22 5.68
N ILE A 51 -12.92 15.60 4.44
CA ILE A 51 -12.11 15.20 3.27
C ILE A 51 -10.68 15.73 3.40
N SER A 52 -10.53 16.99 3.80
CA SER A 52 -9.21 17.62 3.97
C SER A 52 -8.40 16.95 5.08
N GLU A 53 -9.05 16.62 6.19
CA GLU A 53 -8.44 15.86 7.29
C GLU A 53 -8.01 14.45 6.85
N ALA A 54 -8.86 13.74 6.13
CA ALA A 54 -8.55 12.41 5.60
C ALA A 54 -7.36 12.45 4.61
N ILE A 55 -7.31 13.46 3.74
CA ILE A 55 -6.18 13.66 2.81
C ILE A 55 -4.89 13.96 3.58
N LYS A 56 -4.96 14.80 4.62
CA LYS A 56 -3.80 15.10 5.47
C LYS A 56 -3.30 13.83 6.16
N LYS A 57 -4.18 13.08 6.81
CA LYS A 57 -3.86 11.80 7.45
C LYS A 57 -3.24 10.80 6.48
N ALA A 58 -3.78 10.67 5.27
CA ALA A 58 -3.24 9.79 4.24
C ALA A 58 -1.85 10.25 3.76
N SER A 59 -1.58 11.56 3.75
CA SER A 59 -0.26 12.12 3.42
C SER A 59 0.76 11.85 4.53
N ASP A 60 0.36 12.02 5.78
CA ASP A 60 1.19 11.69 6.95
C ASP A 60 1.52 10.18 6.96
N ASN A 61 0.53 9.33 6.66
CA ASN A 61 0.72 7.89 6.50
C ASN A 61 1.67 7.52 5.35
N LEU A 62 1.65 8.26 4.24
CA LEU A 62 2.57 8.02 3.12
C LEU A 62 4.04 8.18 3.56
N GLU A 63 4.35 9.22 4.32
CA GLU A 63 5.70 9.46 4.86
C GLU A 63 6.10 8.37 5.87
N ILE A 64 5.16 7.83 6.63
CA ILE A 64 5.41 6.66 7.49
C ILE A 64 5.73 5.43 6.64
N VAL A 65 4.89 5.11 5.64
CA VAL A 65 5.09 3.94 4.77
C VAL A 65 6.46 3.99 4.09
N LYS A 66 6.85 5.13 3.52
CA LYS A 66 8.18 5.28 2.88
C LYS A 66 9.33 4.97 3.85
N ARG A 67 9.28 5.52 5.06
CA ARG A 67 10.32 5.26 6.10
C ARG A 67 10.35 3.80 6.52
N GLN A 68 9.17 3.20 6.72
CA GLN A 68 9.07 1.80 7.14
C GLN A 68 9.53 0.83 6.04
N VAL A 69 9.30 1.16 4.77
CA VAL A 69 9.86 0.40 3.65
C VAL A 69 11.39 0.42 3.70
N VAL A 70 11.99 1.60 3.88
CA VAL A 70 13.46 1.72 3.96
C VAL A 70 14.01 0.91 5.14
N VAL A 71 13.43 1.05 6.34
CA VAL A 71 13.86 0.29 7.53
C VAL A 71 13.69 -1.21 7.31
N GLY A 72 12.56 -1.64 6.75
CA GLY A 72 12.31 -3.06 6.46
C GLY A 72 13.28 -3.65 5.45
N ASN A 73 13.79 -2.83 4.52
CA ASN A 73 14.80 -3.25 3.54
C ASN A 73 16.23 -3.24 4.12
N LEU A 74 16.51 -2.44 5.15
CA LEU A 74 17.78 -2.48 5.86
C LEU A 74 17.88 -3.72 6.78
N TYR A 75 16.74 -4.14 7.34
CA TYR A 75 16.64 -5.26 8.27
C TYR A 75 15.73 -6.37 7.73
N THR A 76 16.05 -6.89 6.54
CA THR A 76 15.25 -7.95 5.90
C THR A 76 15.40 -9.28 6.63
N ALA A 77 14.28 -9.96 6.86
CA ALA A 77 14.26 -11.37 7.28
C ALA A 77 14.08 -12.29 6.06
N GLU A 78 14.27 -13.59 6.28
CA GLU A 78 13.93 -14.62 5.29
C GLU A 78 12.45 -14.57 4.90
N LYS A 79 12.17 -14.87 3.64
CA LYS A 79 10.80 -15.02 3.13
C LYS A 79 10.07 -16.16 3.84
N LEU A 80 8.76 -15.98 4.03
CA LEU A 80 7.90 -16.99 4.64
C LEU A 80 7.76 -18.22 3.73
N VAL A 81 7.42 -19.38 4.32
CA VAL A 81 7.19 -20.64 3.57
C VAL A 81 6.13 -20.48 2.47
N ILE A 82 5.08 -19.69 2.75
CA ILE A 82 4.01 -19.40 1.80
C ILE A 82 4.48 -18.60 0.58
N GLU A 83 5.48 -17.74 0.74
CA GLU A 83 6.07 -16.98 -0.36
C GLU A 83 6.94 -17.89 -1.24
N LYS A 84 7.75 -18.75 -0.60
CA LYS A 84 8.59 -19.74 -1.30
C LYS A 84 7.76 -20.71 -2.15
N LYS A 85 6.61 -21.18 -1.63
CA LYS A 85 5.69 -22.05 -2.38
C LYS A 85 5.11 -21.36 -3.61
N ALA A 86 4.62 -20.13 -3.47
CA ALA A 86 4.01 -19.38 -4.56
C ALA A 86 5.00 -19.10 -5.71
N GLU A 87 6.27 -18.81 -5.38
CA GLU A 87 7.33 -18.60 -6.38
C GLU A 87 7.60 -19.88 -7.18
N ARG A 88 7.73 -21.02 -6.50
CA ARG A 88 7.93 -22.32 -7.15
C ARG A 88 6.77 -22.67 -8.09
N ASP A 89 5.54 -22.47 -7.63
CA ASP A 89 4.35 -22.78 -8.40
C ASP A 89 4.29 -21.89 -9.66
N LEU A 90 4.64 -20.59 -9.56
CA LEU A 90 4.71 -19.68 -10.71
C LEU A 90 5.78 -20.08 -11.73
N SER A 91 7.00 -20.42 -11.27
CA SER A 91 8.10 -20.86 -12.15
C SER A 91 7.73 -22.12 -12.94
N SER A 92 7.05 -23.08 -12.31
CA SER A 92 6.61 -24.32 -12.98
C SER A 92 5.60 -24.13 -14.11
N HIS A 93 4.87 -23.01 -14.12
CA HIS A 93 3.93 -22.66 -15.19
C HIS A 93 4.63 -21.96 -16.37
N LEU A 94 5.72 -21.24 -16.12
CA LEU A 94 6.49 -20.54 -17.16
C LEU A 94 7.37 -21.50 -17.97
N GLU A 95 7.86 -22.59 -17.37
CA GLU A 95 8.67 -23.60 -18.07
C GLU A 95 7.84 -24.57 -18.94
N LYS A 96 6.51 -24.56 -18.83
CA LYS A 96 5.60 -25.48 -19.56
C LYS A 96 4.87 -24.81 -20.74
N SER A 97 5.21 -23.57 -21.07
CA SER A 97 4.68 -22.82 -22.22
C SER A 97 5.75 -22.61 -23.28
#